data_AF-A0AAV4ZBI8-F1
#
_entry.id   AF-A0AAV4ZBI8-F1
#
_cell.length_a   1.000
_cell.length_b   1.000
_cell.length_c   1.000
_cell.angle_alpha   90.00
_cell.angle_beta   90.00
_cell.angle_gamma   90.00
#
_symmetry.space_group_name_H-M   'P 1'
#
loop_
_entity.id
_entity.type
_entity.pdbx_description
1 polymer ?
#
loop_
_entity_poly.entity_id
_entity_poly.type
_entity_poly.pdbx_seq_one_letter_code
_entity_poly.pdbx_strand_id
1 'polypeptide(L)'
;MSVTSGSLRTPVDQSAVISAVLAGRKMTEIGRELGVSKQRIGQIVRKAGVVAPTGNEGIAAARAQVEDLVKAGMSDALIAKTLMASVTMVAGERCRLGLSEGYRRETLRPIILQHLANGFSFRRIDQMLGMNRGQSKTMVKDAGVSSRCSKFRDFSHRRAIALKLRSEGATWQAVAAAFAEHEGFQITSTGAHFWCWKHHPDLFASKSSKGSAR
;
A
#
# COMPACT_ATOMS: atom_id res chain seq x y z
N MET A 1 8.89 -53.54 30.80
CA MET A 1 8.36 -53.68 29.43
C MET A 1 7.16 -52.77 29.31
N SER A 2 7.32 -51.58 28.71
CA SER A 2 6.22 -50.63 28.53
C SER A 2 5.39 -51.06 27.32
N VAL A 3 4.15 -51.47 27.58
CA VAL A 3 3.18 -51.81 26.54
C VAL A 3 2.75 -50.51 25.87
N THR A 4 3.26 -50.23 24.68
CA THR A 4 2.76 -49.14 23.84
C THR A 4 1.32 -49.45 23.46
N SER A 5 0.39 -48.77 24.13
CA SER A 5 -1.04 -48.76 23.82
C SER A 5 -1.23 -48.33 22.37
N GLY A 6 -1.40 -49.29 21.47
CA GLY A 6 -1.78 -49.02 20.09
C GLY A 6 -3.11 -48.29 20.11
N SER A 7 -3.09 -47.00 19.74
CA SER A 7 -4.31 -46.18 19.62
C SER A 7 -5.25 -46.85 18.60
N LEU A 8 -6.26 -47.54 19.11
CA LEU A 8 -7.38 -48.05 18.32
C LEU A 8 -8.06 -46.84 17.71
N ARG A 9 -7.82 -46.61 16.41
CA ARG A 9 -8.43 -45.50 15.68
C ARG A 9 -9.93 -45.72 15.67
N THR A 10 -10.68 -44.78 16.26
CA THR A 10 -12.13 -44.78 16.22
C THR A 10 -12.60 -44.88 14.76
N PRO A 11 -13.47 -45.83 14.41
CA PRO A 11 -14.02 -45.93 13.07
C PRO A 11 -14.77 -44.63 12.75
N VAL A 12 -14.36 -43.97 11.67
CA VAL A 12 -14.99 -42.74 11.18
C VAL A 12 -16.02 -43.12 10.13
N ASP A 13 -17.24 -42.65 10.29
CA ASP A 13 -18.28 -42.80 9.26
C ASP A 13 -17.89 -42.01 8.00
N GLN A 14 -17.42 -42.73 6.99
CA GLN A 14 -16.97 -42.14 5.74
C GLN A 14 -18.12 -41.52 4.94
N SER A 15 -19.33 -42.07 5.07
CA SER A 15 -20.51 -41.60 4.34
C SER A 15 -20.95 -40.22 4.84
N ALA A 16 -20.96 -40.03 6.16
CA ALA A 16 -21.21 -38.73 6.80
C ALA A 16 -20.18 -37.68 6.39
N VAL A 17 -18.90 -38.05 6.33
CA VAL A 17 -17.82 -37.15 5.87
C VAL A 17 -18.03 -36.71 4.43
N ILE A 18 -18.32 -37.65 3.53
CA ILE A 18 -18.53 -37.36 2.10
C ILE A 18 -19.74 -36.44 1.91
N SER A 19 -20.86 -36.77 2.55
CA SER A 19 -22.10 -35.98 2.48
C SER A 19 -21.89 -34.54 2.96
N ALA A 20 -21.21 -34.36 4.10
CA ALA A 20 -20.90 -33.04 4.64
C ALA A 20 -19.97 -32.22 3.73
N VAL A 21 -19.01 -32.85 3.06
CA VAL A 21 -18.11 -32.18 2.09
C VAL A 21 -18.85 -31.79 0.82
N LEU A 22 -19.72 -32.65 0.30
CA LEU A 22 -20.57 -32.32 -0.86
C LEU A 22 -21.55 -31.19 -0.55
N ALA A 23 -22.00 -31.08 0.70
CA ALA A 23 -22.78 -29.95 1.20
C ALA A 23 -21.96 -28.65 1.39
N GLY A 24 -20.68 -28.60 1.00
CA GLY A 24 -19.85 -27.39 1.04
C GLY A 24 -19.26 -27.05 2.41
N ARG A 25 -19.39 -27.92 3.42
CA ARG A 25 -18.83 -27.66 4.75
C ARG A 25 -17.31 -27.72 4.75
N LYS A 26 -16.67 -26.88 5.57
CA LYS A 26 -15.21 -26.86 5.68
C LYS A 26 -14.71 -28.12 6.38
N MET A 27 -13.69 -28.78 5.82
CA MET A 27 -13.08 -30.00 6.42
C MET A 27 -12.61 -29.83 7.87
N THR A 28 -12.26 -28.60 8.28
CA THR A 28 -11.90 -28.27 9.66
C THR A 28 -13.07 -28.34 10.63
N GLU A 29 -14.27 -27.98 10.18
CA GLU A 29 -15.50 -28.06 10.99
C GLU A 29 -15.94 -29.52 11.12
N ILE A 30 -15.93 -30.26 10.01
CA ILE A 30 -16.23 -31.69 9.96
C ILE A 30 -15.28 -32.46 10.89
N GLY A 31 -13.98 -32.17 10.82
CA GLY A 31 -13.00 -32.82 11.69
C GLY A 31 -13.22 -32.54 13.17
N ARG A 32 -13.60 -31.32 13.54
CA ARG A 32 -13.89 -30.95 14.93
C ARG A 32 -15.11 -31.68 15.47
N GLU A 33 -16.17 -31.77 14.67
CA GLU A 33 -17.43 -32.42 15.03
C GLU A 33 -17.27 -33.94 15.20
N LEU A 34 -16.51 -34.56 14.30
CA LEU A 34 -16.30 -36.01 14.31
C LEU A 34 -15.13 -36.47 15.20
N GLY A 35 -14.39 -35.54 15.81
CA GLY A 35 -13.18 -35.86 16.58
C GLY A 35 -12.02 -36.39 15.73
N VAL A 36 -11.91 -35.92 14.48
CA VAL A 36 -10.96 -36.41 13.47
C VAL A 36 -10.09 -35.27 12.94
N SER A 37 -8.81 -35.54 12.68
CA SER A 37 -7.93 -34.52 12.10
C SER A 37 -8.36 -34.12 10.68
N LYS A 38 -8.16 -32.85 10.31
CA LYS A 38 -8.39 -32.33 8.95
C LYS A 38 -7.71 -33.19 7.89
N GLN A 39 -6.50 -33.67 8.17
CA GLN A 39 -5.73 -34.53 7.26
C GLN A 39 -6.44 -35.86 7.00
N ARG A 40 -7.03 -36.47 8.03
CA ARG A 40 -7.77 -37.73 7.89
C ARG A 40 -9.07 -37.55 7.11
N ILE A 41 -9.79 -36.45 7.32
CA ILE A 41 -10.93 -36.07 6.47
C ILE A 41 -10.49 -35.96 5.01
N GLY A 42 -9.38 -35.27 4.73
CA GLY A 42 -8.82 -35.16 3.38
C GLY A 42 -8.44 -36.49 2.73
N GLN A 43 -7.95 -37.47 3.51
CA GLN A 43 -7.68 -38.83 3.03
C GLN A 43 -8.96 -39.57 2.62
N ILE A 44 -10.02 -39.48 3.43
CA ILE A 44 -11.31 -40.11 3.15
C ILE A 44 -11.90 -39.55 1.85
N VAL A 45 -11.94 -38.23 1.74
CA VAL A 45 -12.45 -37.51 0.56
C VAL A 45 -11.67 -37.87 -0.70
N ARG A 46 -10.33 -37.89 -0.62
CA ARG A 46 -9.46 -38.26 -1.76
C ARG A 46 -9.66 -39.71 -2.17
N LYS A 47 -9.78 -40.64 -1.21
CA LYS A 47 -10.03 -42.06 -1.49
C LYS A 47 -11.40 -42.28 -2.14
N ALA A 48 -12.39 -41.47 -1.78
CA ALA A 48 -13.73 -41.51 -2.35
C ALA A 48 -13.85 -40.81 -3.72
N GLY A 49 -12.77 -40.20 -4.24
CA GLY A 49 -12.80 -39.47 -5.51
C GLY A 49 -13.63 -38.17 -5.47
N VAL A 50 -14.01 -37.71 -4.29
CA VAL A 50 -14.83 -36.50 -4.13
C VAL A 50 -13.93 -35.28 -4.30
N VAL A 51 -14.17 -34.50 -5.35
CA VAL A 51 -13.58 -33.16 -5.46
C VAL A 51 -14.33 -32.29 -4.48
N ALA A 52 -13.74 -32.08 -3.30
CA ALA A 52 -14.29 -31.12 -2.35
C ALA A 52 -14.44 -29.78 -3.07
N PRO A 53 -15.57 -29.06 -2.89
CA PRO A 53 -15.68 -27.69 -3.36
C PRO A 53 -14.55 -26.92 -2.68
N THR A 54 -13.46 -26.74 -3.42
CA THR A 54 -12.39 -25.89 -2.96
C THR A 54 -13.04 -24.54 -2.75
N GLY A 55 -12.84 -23.90 -1.60
CA GLY A 55 -13.19 -22.48 -1.40
C GLY A 55 -12.45 -21.52 -2.34
N ASN A 56 -11.99 -22.04 -3.49
CA ASN A 56 -11.29 -21.40 -4.57
C ASN A 56 -12.24 -20.67 -5.51
N GLU A 57 -13.55 -20.82 -5.45
CA GLU A 57 -14.44 -20.03 -6.33
C GLU A 57 -14.27 -18.53 -6.06
N GLY A 58 -14.23 -18.13 -4.78
CA GLY A 58 -13.87 -16.77 -4.40
C GLY A 58 -12.42 -16.40 -4.74
N ILE A 59 -11.49 -17.37 -4.70
CA ILE A 59 -10.08 -17.15 -5.07
C ILE A 59 -9.92 -16.99 -6.58
N ALA A 60 -10.66 -17.73 -7.40
CA ALA A 60 -10.62 -17.64 -8.86
C ALA A 60 -11.19 -16.30 -9.33
N ALA A 61 -12.33 -15.88 -8.76
CA ALA A 61 -12.88 -14.55 -8.97
C ALA A 61 -11.91 -13.45 -8.53
N ALA A 62 -11.27 -13.59 -7.35
CA ALA A 62 -10.25 -12.67 -6.89
C ALA A 62 -9.04 -12.61 -7.84
N ARG A 63 -8.54 -13.77 -8.29
CA ARG A 63 -7.40 -13.86 -9.23
C ARG A 63 -7.68 -13.15 -10.54
N ALA A 64 -8.88 -13.31 -11.09
CA ALA A 64 -9.28 -12.64 -12.33
C ALA A 64 -9.21 -11.10 -12.21
N GLN A 65 -9.43 -10.55 -11.01
CA GLN A 65 -9.40 -9.11 -10.76
C GLN A 65 -8.01 -8.57 -10.39
N VAL A 66 -7.02 -9.43 -10.07
CA VAL A 66 -5.67 -8.99 -9.67
C VAL A 66 -5.01 -8.19 -10.79
N GLU A 67 -5.13 -8.64 -12.04
CA GLU A 67 -4.51 -7.97 -13.19
C GLU A 67 -4.97 -6.52 -13.33
N ASP A 68 -6.28 -6.30 -13.33
CA ASP A 68 -6.88 -4.97 -13.51
C ASP A 68 -6.51 -4.03 -12.35
N LEU A 69 -6.53 -4.54 -11.11
CA LEU A 69 -6.20 -3.73 -9.93
C LEU A 69 -4.70 -3.40 -9.86
N VAL A 70 -3.82 -4.31 -10.30
CA VAL A 70 -2.38 -4.03 -10.43
C VAL A 70 -2.13 -3.01 -11.54
N LYS A 71 -2.80 -3.13 -12.69
CA LYS A 71 -2.72 -2.15 -13.78
C LYS A 71 -3.26 -0.78 -13.37
N ALA A 72 -4.24 -0.72 -12.48
CA ALA A 72 -4.71 0.50 -11.83
C ALA A 72 -3.72 1.09 -10.80
N GLY A 73 -2.58 0.44 -10.57
CA GLY A 73 -1.51 0.93 -9.69
C GLY A 73 -1.72 0.64 -8.20
N MET A 74 -2.74 -0.15 -7.83
CA MET A 74 -3.00 -0.48 -6.42
C MET A 74 -1.84 -1.29 -5.80
N SER A 75 -1.65 -1.15 -4.49
CA SER A 75 -0.66 -1.94 -3.75
C SER A 75 -1.18 -3.34 -3.45
N ASP A 76 -0.30 -4.35 -3.39
CA ASP A 76 -0.67 -5.74 -3.04
C ASP A 76 -1.48 -5.81 -1.73
N ALA A 77 -1.17 -4.95 -0.75
CA ALA A 77 -1.91 -4.85 0.50
C ALA A 77 -3.33 -4.29 0.33
N LEU A 78 -3.50 -3.26 -0.52
CA LEU A 78 -4.82 -2.70 -0.83
C LEU A 78 -5.66 -3.69 -1.64
N ILE A 79 -5.06 -4.34 -2.65
CA ILE A 79 -5.70 -5.37 -3.46
C ILE A 79 -6.17 -6.53 -2.57
N ALA A 80 -5.30 -7.02 -1.68
CA ALA A 80 -5.64 -8.08 -0.74
C ALA A 80 -6.84 -7.69 0.15
N LYS A 81 -6.89 -6.45 0.63
CA LYS A 81 -8.02 -5.93 1.39
C LYS A 81 -9.30 -5.87 0.55
N THR A 82 -9.23 -5.33 -0.68
CA THR A 82 -10.36 -5.20 -1.60
C THR A 82 -10.95 -6.56 -1.98
N LEU A 83 -10.11 -7.54 -2.25
CA LEU A 83 -10.51 -8.87 -2.69
C LEU A 83 -10.76 -9.85 -1.52
N MET A 84 -10.68 -9.38 -0.27
CA MET A 84 -10.74 -10.22 0.94
C MET A 84 -9.79 -11.44 0.85
N ALA A 85 -8.60 -11.23 0.30
CA ALA A 85 -7.61 -12.26 0.05
C ALA A 85 -6.32 -12.02 0.86
N SER A 86 -5.41 -12.99 0.85
CA SER A 86 -4.10 -12.81 1.46
C SER A 86 -3.14 -12.05 0.54
N VAL A 87 -2.27 -11.22 1.11
CA VAL A 87 -1.21 -10.50 0.37
C VAL A 87 -0.32 -11.47 -0.40
N THR A 88 -0.02 -12.64 0.19
CA THR A 88 0.76 -13.71 -0.47
C THR A 88 0.08 -14.25 -1.71
N MET A 89 -1.26 -14.41 -1.71
CA MET A 89 -2.01 -14.84 -2.88
C MET A 89 -1.90 -13.81 -4.00
N VAL A 90 -2.14 -12.54 -3.68
CA VAL A 90 -2.02 -11.43 -4.64
C VAL A 90 -0.63 -11.36 -5.25
N ALA A 91 0.42 -11.41 -4.41
CA ALA A 91 1.80 -11.40 -4.88
C ALA A 91 2.12 -12.60 -5.79
N GLY A 92 1.65 -13.80 -5.43
CA GLY A 92 1.82 -15.00 -6.25
C GLY A 92 1.12 -14.90 -7.61
N GLU A 93 -0.12 -14.41 -7.62
CA GLU A 93 -0.89 -14.23 -8.85
C GLU A 93 -0.27 -13.15 -9.75
N ARG A 94 0.14 -12.04 -9.15
CA ARG A 94 0.86 -10.96 -9.83
C ARG A 94 2.15 -11.47 -10.50
N CYS A 95 2.93 -12.29 -9.81
CA CYS A 95 4.11 -12.95 -10.39
C CYS A 95 3.74 -13.89 -11.55
N ARG A 96 2.66 -14.68 -11.41
CA ARG A 96 2.17 -15.58 -12.46
C ARG A 96 1.77 -14.82 -13.74
N LEU A 97 1.25 -13.61 -13.59
CA LEU A 97 0.87 -12.71 -14.69
C LEU A 97 2.06 -11.92 -15.27
N GLY A 98 3.28 -12.10 -14.76
CA GLY A 98 4.46 -11.33 -15.19
C GLY A 98 4.48 -9.87 -14.70
N LEU A 99 3.54 -9.49 -13.82
CA LEU A 99 3.39 -8.13 -13.29
C LEU A 99 4.33 -7.89 -12.09
N SER A 100 5.62 -8.17 -12.25
CA SER A 100 6.62 -8.15 -11.19
C SER A 100 6.74 -6.79 -10.47
N GLU A 101 7.50 -6.73 -9.38
CA GLU A 101 7.73 -5.44 -8.69
C GLU A 101 8.41 -4.42 -9.63
N GLY A 102 9.15 -4.90 -10.64
CA GLY A 102 9.69 -4.10 -11.73
C GLY A 102 8.59 -3.43 -12.55
N TYR A 103 7.56 -4.18 -12.95
CA TYR A 103 6.40 -3.64 -13.69
C TYR A 103 5.72 -2.50 -12.92
N ARG A 104 5.52 -2.69 -11.61
CA ARG A 104 4.92 -1.65 -10.77
C ARG A 104 5.80 -0.41 -10.69
N ARG A 105 7.12 -0.55 -10.57
CA ARG A 105 8.07 0.57 -10.59
C ARG A 105 8.01 1.32 -11.92
N GLU A 106 7.99 0.60 -13.05
CA GLU A 106 7.93 1.20 -14.39
C GLU A 106 6.60 1.94 -14.63
N THR A 107 5.49 1.38 -14.15
CA THR A 107 4.16 1.99 -14.31
C THR A 107 3.95 3.20 -13.40
N LEU A 108 4.36 3.12 -12.12
CA LEU A 108 4.15 4.19 -11.15
C LEU A 108 5.16 5.33 -11.29
N ARG A 109 6.36 5.08 -11.83
CA ARG A 109 7.42 6.10 -11.91
C ARG A 109 6.99 7.33 -12.74
N PRO A 110 6.42 7.21 -13.95
CA PRO A 110 5.92 8.37 -14.69
C PRO A 110 4.88 9.18 -13.89
N ILE A 111 3.97 8.50 -13.19
CA ILE A 111 2.94 9.14 -12.36
C ILE A 111 3.58 9.91 -11.19
N ILE A 112 4.56 9.29 -10.51
CA ILE A 112 5.32 9.94 -9.42
C ILE A 112 6.06 11.17 -9.96
N LEU A 113 6.74 11.06 -11.11
CA LEU A 113 7.46 12.17 -11.74
C LEU A 113 6.51 13.32 -12.13
N GLN A 114 5.34 13.00 -12.68
CA GLN A 114 4.32 14.01 -13.00
C GLN A 114 3.84 14.74 -11.75
N HIS A 115 3.56 14.02 -10.65
CA HIS A 115 3.16 14.65 -9.40
C HIS A 115 4.28 15.50 -8.78
N LEU A 116 5.54 15.07 -8.88
CA LEU A 116 6.69 15.88 -8.47
C LEU A 116 6.80 17.16 -9.30
N ALA A 117 6.62 17.07 -10.63
CA ALA A 117 6.59 18.24 -11.51
C ALA A 117 5.46 19.21 -11.15
N ASN A 118 4.32 18.69 -10.69
CA ASN A 118 3.20 19.47 -10.18
C ASN A 118 3.46 20.04 -8.76
N GLY A 119 4.59 19.74 -8.14
CA GLY A 119 4.97 20.27 -6.82
C GLY A 119 4.42 19.49 -5.63
N PHE A 120 3.94 18.25 -5.81
CA PHE A 120 3.56 17.41 -4.67
C PHE A 120 4.78 16.83 -3.97
N SER A 121 4.74 16.78 -2.64
CA SER A 121 5.77 16.08 -1.86
C SER A 121 5.68 14.56 -2.01
N PHE A 122 6.81 13.86 -1.90
CA PHE A 122 6.84 12.38 -1.86
C PHE A 122 5.87 11.80 -0.83
N ARG A 123 5.70 12.46 0.32
CA ARG A 123 4.75 12.02 1.34
C ARG A 123 3.31 12.07 0.83
N ARG A 124 2.93 13.18 0.16
CA ARG A 124 1.60 13.33 -0.42
C ARG A 124 1.39 12.32 -1.55
N ILE A 125 2.40 12.12 -2.40
CA ILE A 125 2.39 11.11 -3.46
C ILE A 125 2.20 9.70 -2.88
N ASP A 126 2.98 9.32 -1.86
CA ASP A 126 2.84 8.02 -1.20
C ASP A 126 1.41 7.82 -0.67
N GLN A 127 0.82 8.85 -0.06
CA GLN A 127 -0.56 8.80 0.44
C GLN A 127 -1.58 8.65 -0.70
N MET A 128 -1.46 9.44 -1.77
CA MET A 128 -2.35 9.40 -2.93
C MET A 128 -2.31 8.04 -3.64
N LEU A 129 -1.14 7.43 -3.72
CA LEU A 129 -0.92 6.15 -4.40
C LEU A 129 -1.04 4.93 -3.46
N GLY A 130 -1.40 5.12 -2.19
CA GLY A 130 -1.50 4.03 -1.21
C GLY A 130 -0.19 3.26 -1.01
N MET A 131 0.94 3.97 -1.09
CA MET A 131 2.30 3.44 -0.96
C MET A 131 2.84 3.61 0.46
N ASN A 132 3.82 2.78 0.81
CA ASN A 132 4.54 2.96 2.07
C ASN A 132 5.40 4.22 2.04
N ARG A 133 5.59 4.84 3.20
CA ARG A 133 6.38 6.07 3.34
C ARG A 133 7.79 5.90 2.79
N GLY A 134 8.16 6.74 1.82
CA GLY A 134 9.48 6.74 1.19
C GLY A 134 9.61 5.81 -0.01
N GLN A 135 8.56 5.04 -0.35
CA GLN A 135 8.60 4.11 -1.47
C GLN A 135 8.68 4.86 -2.81
N SER A 136 7.89 5.93 -3.01
CA SER A 136 7.99 6.78 -4.20
C SER A 136 9.40 7.35 -4.38
N LYS A 137 10.03 7.82 -3.29
CA LYS A 137 11.41 8.31 -3.29
C LYS A 137 12.41 7.25 -3.75
N THR A 138 12.29 6.01 -3.26
CA THR A 138 13.15 4.91 -3.70
C THR A 138 12.96 4.62 -5.19
N MET A 139 11.72 4.62 -5.68
CA MET A 139 11.42 4.34 -7.10
C MET A 139 12.03 5.34 -8.07
N VAL A 140 12.07 6.63 -7.72
CA VAL A 140 12.73 7.65 -8.58
C VAL A 140 14.24 7.70 -8.38
N LYS A 141 14.76 7.35 -7.20
CA LYS A 141 16.21 7.25 -6.97
C LYS A 141 16.83 6.21 -7.91
N ASP A 142 16.17 5.08 -8.08
CA ASP A 142 16.60 4.00 -9.00
C ASP A 142 16.59 4.45 -10.47
N ALA A 143 15.87 5.53 -10.80
CA ALA A 143 15.83 6.13 -12.14
C ALA A 143 16.90 7.22 -12.36
N GLY A 144 17.85 7.38 -11.45
CA GLY A 144 18.87 8.43 -11.52
C GLY A 144 18.36 9.82 -11.14
N VAL A 145 17.10 9.96 -10.72
CA VAL A 145 16.60 11.21 -10.14
C VAL A 145 17.16 11.32 -8.73
N SER A 146 18.30 12.01 -8.63
CA SER A 146 19.02 12.11 -7.36
C SER A 146 18.12 12.74 -6.30
N SER A 147 18.15 12.16 -5.09
CA SER A 147 17.41 12.65 -3.94
C SER A 147 17.92 13.99 -3.37
N ARG A 148 18.61 14.82 -4.18
CA ARG A 148 18.84 16.24 -3.82
C ARG A 148 17.51 16.98 -3.60
N CYS A 149 16.40 16.42 -4.09
CA CYS A 149 15.03 16.62 -3.60
C CYS A 149 14.82 16.04 -2.18
N SER A 150 15.68 16.42 -1.23
CA SER A 150 15.48 16.09 0.19
C SER A 150 14.17 16.72 0.67
N LYS A 151 13.68 16.26 1.82
CA LYS A 151 12.39 16.48 2.52
C LYS A 151 11.75 17.89 2.44
N PHE A 152 12.42 18.89 1.85
CA PHE A 152 12.08 20.30 1.83
C PHE A 152 12.62 21.16 0.65
N ARG A 153 13.23 20.65 -0.45
CA ARG A 153 14.01 21.55 -1.35
C ARG A 153 13.53 22.04 -2.70
N ASP A 154 12.44 21.57 -3.29
CA ASP A 154 11.83 22.39 -4.35
C ASP A 154 10.35 22.10 -4.54
N PHE A 155 9.54 23.12 -4.26
CA PHE A 155 8.12 23.15 -4.55
C PHE A 155 7.85 24.57 -5.03
N SER A 156 7.99 24.79 -6.34
CA SER A 156 7.60 26.02 -7.03
C SER A 156 6.23 26.52 -6.52
N HIS A 157 5.31 25.61 -6.18
CA HIS A 157 4.05 25.92 -5.51
C HIS A 157 4.18 26.50 -4.10
N ARG A 158 4.91 25.88 -3.16
CA ARG A 158 5.10 26.46 -1.82
C ARG A 158 5.82 27.80 -1.89
N ARG A 159 6.78 27.94 -2.81
CA ARG A 159 7.41 29.23 -3.09
C ARG A 159 6.39 30.25 -3.58
N ALA A 160 5.56 29.91 -4.56
CA ALA A 160 4.53 30.79 -5.10
C ALA A 160 3.51 31.18 -4.01
N ILE A 161 3.05 30.22 -3.21
CA ILE A 161 2.16 30.46 -2.06
C ILE A 161 2.83 31.40 -1.07
N ALA A 162 4.07 31.13 -0.66
CA ALA A 162 4.79 31.95 0.30
C ALA A 162 5.05 33.37 -0.23
N LEU A 163 5.52 33.51 -1.48
CA LEU A 163 5.74 34.82 -2.11
C LEU A 163 4.45 35.62 -2.18
N LYS A 164 3.37 35.01 -2.67
CA LYS A 164 2.05 35.66 -2.77
C LYS A 164 1.57 36.12 -1.40
N LEU A 165 1.41 35.18 -0.46
CA LEU A 165 0.86 35.48 0.86
C LEU A 165 1.72 36.44 1.66
N ARG A 166 3.06 36.33 1.58
CA ARG A 166 3.95 37.26 2.27
C ARG A 166 3.96 38.64 1.63
N SER A 167 3.80 38.75 0.30
CA SER A 167 3.64 40.05 -0.38
C SER A 167 2.32 40.74 0.00
N GLU A 168 1.29 39.97 0.33
CA GLU A 168 -0.01 40.46 0.84
C GLU A 168 0.00 40.73 2.36
N GLY A 169 1.14 40.57 3.04
CA GLY A 169 1.27 40.81 4.47
C GLY A 169 0.71 39.70 5.38
N ALA A 170 0.36 38.54 4.82
CA ALA A 170 -0.21 37.43 5.60
C ALA A 170 0.78 36.87 6.62
N THR A 171 0.27 36.39 7.76
CA THR A 171 1.09 35.81 8.83
C THR A 171 1.66 34.44 8.44
N TRP A 172 2.70 33.97 9.15
CA TRP A 172 3.23 32.62 8.96
C TRP A 172 2.21 31.51 9.29
N GLN A 173 1.20 31.81 10.11
CA GLN A 173 0.09 30.91 10.37
C GLN A 173 -0.78 30.71 9.11
N ALA A 174 -1.08 31.78 8.38
CA ALA A 174 -1.81 31.71 7.11
C ALA A 174 -1.01 30.98 6.03
N VAL A 175 0.30 31.24 5.95
CA VAL A 175 1.20 30.50 5.04
C VAL A 175 1.23 29.01 5.37
N ALA A 176 1.32 28.65 6.66
CA ALA A 176 1.30 27.26 7.10
C ALA A 176 -0.03 26.56 6.78
N ALA A 177 -1.16 27.26 6.94
CA ALA A 177 -2.48 26.75 6.56
C ALA A 177 -2.57 26.48 5.05
N ALA A 178 -2.12 27.42 4.21
CA ALA A 178 -2.10 27.25 2.76
C ALA A 178 -1.17 26.10 2.31
N PHE A 179 0.00 25.96 2.96
CA PHE A 179 0.85 24.79 2.73
C PHE A 179 0.15 23.50 3.13
N ALA A 180 -0.52 23.48 4.29
CA ALA A 180 -1.19 22.29 4.80
C ALA A 180 -2.35 21.87 3.91
N GLU A 181 -3.11 22.83 3.38
CA GLU A 181 -4.17 22.60 2.40
C GLU A 181 -3.62 21.97 1.11
N HIS A 182 -2.58 22.58 0.53
CA HIS A 182 -1.95 22.08 -0.69
C HIS A 182 -1.35 20.67 -0.52
N GLU A 183 -0.75 20.41 0.64
CA GLU A 183 -0.01 19.17 0.92
C GLU A 183 -0.85 18.08 1.58
N GLY A 184 -2.02 18.42 2.09
CA GLY A 184 -2.91 17.50 2.81
C GLY A 184 -2.36 17.01 4.16
N PHE A 185 -1.45 17.75 4.80
CA PHE A 185 -0.99 17.43 6.16
C PHE A 185 -0.68 18.69 6.97
N GLN A 186 -0.83 18.58 8.29
CA GLN A 186 -0.62 19.70 9.19
C GLN A 186 0.83 20.21 9.14
N ILE A 187 0.98 21.51 8.93
CA ILE A 187 2.25 22.25 8.95
C ILE A 187 2.11 23.32 10.02
N THR A 188 3.13 23.44 10.87
CA THR A 188 3.16 24.48 11.90
C THR A 188 3.68 25.79 11.32
N SER A 189 3.28 26.93 11.91
CA SER A 189 3.80 28.25 11.55
C SER A 189 5.33 28.31 11.65
N THR A 190 5.91 27.77 12.73
CA THR A 190 7.37 27.65 12.89
C THR A 190 8.00 26.82 11.78
N GLY A 191 7.34 25.72 11.37
CA GLY A 191 7.80 24.88 10.26
C GLY A 191 7.78 25.64 8.93
N ALA A 192 6.71 26.39 8.65
CA ALA A 192 6.59 27.22 7.45
C ALA A 192 7.63 28.35 7.43
N HIS A 193 7.84 29.04 8.55
CA HIS A 193 8.87 30.06 8.71
C HIS A 193 10.27 29.50 8.46
N PHE A 194 10.65 28.45 9.18
CA PHE A 194 11.98 27.84 9.07
C PHE A 194 12.25 27.33 7.65
N TRP A 195 11.23 26.75 7.02
CA TRP A 195 11.29 26.35 5.63
C TRP A 195 11.55 27.55 4.71
N CYS A 196 10.74 28.62 4.81
CA CYS A 196 10.92 29.81 3.99
C CYS A 196 12.30 30.44 4.23
N TRP A 197 12.77 30.55 5.47
CA TRP A 197 14.07 31.11 5.80
C TRP A 197 15.22 30.35 5.14
N LYS A 198 15.14 29.00 5.13
CA LYS A 198 16.16 28.13 4.58
C LYS A 198 16.19 28.09 3.04
N HIS A 199 15.05 28.32 2.40
CA HIS A 199 14.85 28.09 0.95
C HIS A 199 14.61 29.37 0.15
N HIS A 200 14.06 30.38 0.80
CA HIS A 200 13.70 31.67 0.22
C HIS A 200 14.16 32.80 1.16
N PRO A 201 15.48 32.95 1.38
CA PRO A 201 16.01 34.02 2.22
C PRO A 201 15.63 35.42 1.69
N ASP A 202 15.28 35.54 0.41
CA ASP A 202 14.72 36.73 -0.22
C ASP A 202 13.41 37.21 0.43
N LEU A 203 12.61 36.32 1.03
CA LEU A 203 11.41 36.69 1.80
C LEU A 203 11.73 37.39 3.13
N PHE A 204 12.98 37.30 3.59
CA PHE A 204 13.45 37.80 4.89
C PHE A 204 14.45 38.94 4.77
N ALA A 205 15.04 39.12 3.59
CA ALA A 205 15.84 40.29 3.30
C ALA A 205 14.93 41.52 3.38
N SER A 206 15.02 42.25 4.49
CA SER A 206 14.46 43.59 4.55
C SER A 206 15.02 44.36 3.35
N LYS A 207 14.14 45.05 2.61
CA LYS A 207 14.59 46.07 1.64
C LYS A 207 15.37 47.08 2.47
N SER A 208 16.68 46.88 2.58
CA SER A 208 17.59 47.92 3.03
C SER A 208 17.49 48.98 1.95
N SER A 209 16.58 49.93 2.16
CA SER A 209 16.59 51.21 1.48
C SER A 209 17.87 51.90 1.92
N LYS A 210 19.01 51.50 1.35
CA LYS A 210 20.16 52.38 1.27
C LYS A 210 19.66 53.56 0.46
N GLY A 211 19.29 54.62 1.17
CA GLY A 211 19.00 55.91 0.57
C GLY A 211 20.16 56.26 -0.34
N SER A 212 19.91 56.23 -1.64
CA SER A 212 20.79 56.84 -2.63
C SER A 212 20.60 58.35 -2.48
N ALA A 213 21.24 58.91 -1.47
CA ALA A 213 21.52 60.34 -1.42
C ALA A 213 22.82 60.56 -2.21
N ARG A 214 22.65 60.87 -3.50
CA ARG A 214 23.60 61.68 -4.28
C ARG A 214 22.80 62.51 -5.27
#